data_AF-A0A9P7JJZ8-F1
#
_entry.id   AF-A0A9P7JJZ8-F1
#
_cell.length_a   1.000
_cell.length_b   1.000
_cell.length_c   1.000
_cell.angle_alpha   90.00
_cell.angle_beta   90.00
_cell.angle_gamma   90.00
#
_symmetry.space_group_name_H-M   'P 1'
#
loop_
_entity.id
_entity.type
_entity.pdbx_description
1 polymer ?
#
loop_
_entity_poly.entity_id
_entity_poly.type
_entity_poly.pdbx_seq_one_letter_code
_entity_poly.pdbx_strand_id
1 'polypeptide(L)'
;MTDYESLHRQCRTLESLFDTKLTSYSRLASTITRNQDDIEAGGSRERWKDVEGEVEDLLEKLRETNDELLALSNNPDTPPSQSMSRAIQRHGEVYQDYAKELRRTKTLQTNVQHALDKVNLLSGVRNDIEAYKSSAADSLLAERGRIDSSHSMTDQILDQAYETRAEFSRQSMSLAGINTRMTGVISAIPGINNLLSMIKSRRRRDSIILGILIGGCLLLLISYMSR
;
A
#
# COMPACT_ATOMS: atom_id res chain seq x y z
N MET A 1 48.30 37.72 46.21
CA MET A 1 47.84 38.71 45.21
C MET A 1 48.03 38.23 43.78
N THR A 2 49.10 37.50 43.44
CA THR A 2 49.35 36.93 42.10
C THR A 2 48.31 35.90 41.65
N ASP A 3 47.81 35.08 42.60
CA ASP A 3 46.90 33.97 42.31
C ASP A 3 45.50 34.41 41.83
N TYR A 4 44.96 35.47 42.45
CA TYR A 4 43.70 36.07 42.01
C TYR A 4 43.81 36.70 40.62
N GLU A 5 44.93 37.38 40.33
CA GLU A 5 45.06 38.08 39.06
C GLU A 5 45.25 37.10 37.88
N SER A 6 45.93 35.97 38.11
CA SER A 6 45.98 34.87 37.14
C SER A 6 44.60 34.24 36.92
N LEU A 7 43.86 33.95 37.98
CA LEU A 7 42.55 33.30 37.89
C LEU A 7 41.49 34.22 37.27
N HIS A 8 41.54 35.53 37.58
CA HIS A 8 40.67 36.52 36.97
C HIS A 8 40.95 36.69 35.46
N ARG A 9 42.22 36.66 35.04
CA ARG A 9 42.57 36.66 33.60
C ARG A 9 42.10 35.38 32.92
N GLN A 10 42.29 34.23 33.57
CA GLN A 10 41.83 32.94 33.06
C GLN A 10 40.30 32.91 32.88
N CYS A 11 39.55 33.40 33.86
CA CYS A 11 38.09 33.50 33.78
C CYS A 11 37.65 34.34 32.56
N ARG A 12 38.25 35.53 32.35
CA ARG A 12 37.95 36.36 31.16
C ARG A 12 38.30 35.68 29.84
N THR A 13 39.39 34.92 29.78
CA THR A 13 39.73 34.15 28.57
C THR A 13 38.73 33.02 28.31
N LEU A 14 38.29 32.32 29.36
CA LEU A 14 37.26 31.27 29.26
C LEU A 14 35.91 31.85 28.86
N GLU A 15 35.50 33.02 29.40
CA GLU A 15 34.28 33.73 29.00
C GLU A 15 34.29 34.07 27.50
N SER A 16 35.40 34.62 27.00
CA SER A 16 35.53 34.97 25.58
C SER A 16 35.51 33.74 24.65
N LEU A 17 36.14 32.65 25.06
CA LEU A 17 36.13 31.39 24.32
C LEU A 17 34.75 30.75 24.31
N PHE A 18 34.07 30.76 25.47
CA PHE A 18 32.72 30.24 25.62
C PHE A 18 31.74 31.01 24.73
N ASP A 19 31.77 32.36 24.74
CA ASP A 19 30.88 33.19 23.91
C ASP A 19 31.05 32.91 22.40
N THR A 20 32.30 32.75 21.95
CA THR A 20 32.61 32.41 20.55
C THR A 20 32.05 31.04 20.16
N LYS A 21 32.18 30.05 21.05
CA LYS A 21 31.71 28.68 20.82
C LYS A 21 30.19 28.58 20.93
N LEU A 22 29.57 29.27 21.89
CA LEU A 22 28.12 29.36 22.04
C LEU A 22 27.48 30.02 20.80
N THR A 23 28.09 31.08 20.27
CA THR A 23 27.64 31.70 19.01
C THR A 23 27.71 30.72 17.84
N SER A 24 28.78 29.91 17.78
CA SER A 24 28.94 28.88 16.75
C SER A 24 27.90 27.77 16.88
N TYR A 25 27.64 27.33 18.12
CA TYR A 25 26.61 26.35 18.45
C TYR A 25 25.20 26.82 18.12
N SER A 26 24.86 28.06 18.48
CA SER A 26 23.58 28.71 18.16
C SER A 26 23.37 28.84 16.64
N ARG A 27 24.42 29.22 15.89
CA ARG A 27 24.38 29.23 14.43
C ARG A 27 24.11 27.85 13.85
N LEU A 28 24.80 26.81 14.33
CA LEU A 28 24.58 25.44 13.89
C LEU A 28 23.13 24.98 14.20
N ALA A 29 22.60 25.29 15.38
CA ALA A 29 21.21 24.99 15.73
C ALA A 29 20.21 25.71 14.79
N SER A 30 20.50 26.95 14.41
CA SER A 30 19.66 27.72 13.49
C SER A 30 19.71 27.20 12.05
N THR A 31 20.86 26.72 11.58
CA THR A 31 21.03 26.15 10.24
C THR A 31 20.21 24.88 10.07
N ILE A 32 20.22 24.00 11.09
CA ILE A 32 19.42 22.75 11.12
C ILE A 32 17.91 23.06 11.04
N THR A 33 17.48 24.15 11.68
CA THR A 33 16.06 24.55 11.64
C THR A 33 15.63 25.05 10.25
N ARG A 34 16.55 25.61 9.46
CA ARG A 34 16.26 26.20 8.14
C ARG A 34 16.44 25.22 6.98
N ASN A 35 17.46 24.37 7.03
CA ASN A 35 17.78 23.45 5.94
C ASN A 35 17.47 22.03 6.38
N GLN A 36 16.25 21.59 6.07
CA GLN A 36 15.75 20.24 6.35
C GLN A 36 16.49 19.16 5.54
N ASP A 37 16.96 19.52 4.34
CA ASP A 37 17.57 18.59 3.37
C ASP A 37 19.08 18.34 3.62
N ASP A 38 19.78 19.23 4.34
CA ASP A 38 21.24 19.13 4.60
C ASP A 38 21.57 18.27 5.84
N ILE A 39 20.56 17.79 6.56
CA ILE A 39 20.75 17.06 7.83
C ILE A 39 21.27 15.65 7.58
N GLU A 40 20.94 15.07 6.42
CA GLU A 40 21.48 13.79 5.94
C GLU A 40 22.84 13.93 5.25
N ALA A 41 23.27 15.14 4.91
CA ALA A 41 24.58 15.40 4.32
C ALA A 41 25.71 15.31 5.37
N GLY A 42 26.09 14.07 5.69
CA GLY A 42 27.49 13.69 5.95
C GLY A 42 28.23 14.37 7.10
N GLY A 43 27.63 14.45 8.30
CA GLY A 43 28.38 14.75 9.54
C GLY A 43 27.97 16.02 10.27
N SER A 44 26.97 16.76 9.80
CA SER A 44 26.44 17.95 10.48
C SER A 44 25.89 17.65 11.89
N ARG A 45 25.29 16.47 12.08
CA ARG A 45 24.78 16.00 13.38
C ARG A 45 25.91 15.63 14.35
N GLU A 46 26.94 14.96 13.86
CA GLU A 46 28.11 14.58 14.67
C GLU A 46 28.90 15.82 15.09
N ARG A 47 29.16 16.72 14.12
CA ARG A 47 29.84 17.99 14.35
C ARG A 47 29.08 18.90 15.33
N TRP A 48 27.76 18.84 15.34
CA TRP A 48 26.94 19.56 16.32
C TRP A 48 27.10 18.97 17.73
N LYS A 49 27.12 17.63 17.85
CA LYS A 49 27.31 16.93 19.13
C LYS A 49 28.70 17.17 19.72
N ASP A 50 29.71 17.24 18.85
CA ASP A 50 31.08 17.60 19.24
C ASP A 50 31.12 19.03 19.80
N VAL A 51 30.50 20.00 19.10
CA VAL A 51 30.43 21.40 19.56
C VAL A 51 29.59 21.54 20.83
N GLU A 52 28.53 20.74 20.99
CA GLU A 52 27.74 20.67 22.23
C GLU A 52 28.62 20.26 23.41
N GLY A 53 29.37 19.16 23.27
CA GLY A 53 30.28 18.67 24.30
C GLY A 53 31.37 19.68 24.64
N GLU A 54 31.99 20.31 23.64
CA GLU A 54 32.98 21.37 23.86
C GLU A 54 32.41 22.57 24.64
N VAL A 55 31.16 22.96 24.38
CA VAL A 55 30.51 24.09 25.07
C VAL A 55 30.15 23.69 26.52
N GLU A 56 29.69 22.46 26.75
CA GLU A 56 29.43 21.94 28.10
C GLU A 56 30.73 21.87 28.93
N ASP A 57 31.82 21.36 28.37
CA ASP A 57 33.14 21.30 29.01
C ASP A 57 33.68 22.69 29.36
N LEU A 58 33.49 23.67 28.46
CA LEU A 58 33.90 25.05 28.71
C LEU A 58 33.06 25.71 29.80
N LEU A 59 31.76 25.42 29.86
CA LEU A 59 30.87 25.91 30.92
C LEU A 59 31.26 25.31 32.28
N GLU A 60 31.63 24.03 32.33
CA GLU A 60 32.10 23.38 33.55
C GLU A 60 33.40 23.99 34.07
N LYS A 61 34.39 24.21 33.19
CA LYS A 61 35.64 24.89 33.55
C LYS A 61 35.41 26.33 34.02
N LEU A 62 34.42 27.02 33.45
CA LEU A 62 34.04 28.37 33.88
C LEU A 62 33.37 28.37 35.26
N ARG A 63 32.59 27.32 35.58
CA ARG A 63 32.04 27.10 36.93
C ARG A 63 33.17 26.89 37.94
N GLU A 64 34.08 25.96 37.66
CA GLU A 64 35.20 25.63 38.56
C GLU A 64 36.07 26.85 38.86
N THR A 65 36.48 27.60 37.84
CA THR A 65 37.28 28.82 38.03
C THR A 65 36.53 29.93 38.77
N ASN A 66 35.21 30.03 38.61
CA ASN A 66 34.38 30.98 39.36
C ASN A 66 34.20 30.55 40.83
N ASP A 67 34.08 29.25 41.10
CA ASP A 67 34.03 28.69 42.45
C ASP A 67 35.37 28.88 43.18
N GLU A 68 36.50 28.70 42.48
CA GLU A 68 37.84 29.00 43.01
C GLU A 68 38.02 30.51 43.31
N LEU A 69 37.53 31.40 42.45
CA LEU A 69 37.51 32.85 42.69
C LEU A 69 36.67 33.21 43.91
N LEU A 70 35.50 32.58 44.07
CA LEU A 70 34.62 32.73 45.23
C LEU A 70 35.29 32.22 46.52
N ALA A 71 35.96 31.07 46.48
CA ALA A 71 36.68 30.50 47.61
C ALA A 71 37.84 31.40 48.07
N LEU A 72 38.62 31.95 47.13
CA LEU A 72 39.68 32.93 47.41
C LEU A 72 39.15 34.23 48.02
N SER A 73 37.95 34.66 47.63
CA SER A 73 37.30 35.85 48.19
C SER A 73 36.73 35.65 49.60
N ASN A 74 36.41 34.41 49.98
CA ASN A 74 35.88 34.08 51.30
C ASN A 74 36.98 33.75 52.32
N ASN A 75 38.25 33.81 51.92
CA ASN A 75 39.38 33.49 52.79
C ASN A 75 39.61 34.62 53.83
N PRO A 76 39.48 34.36 55.14
CA PRO A 76 39.53 35.39 56.19
C PRO A 76 40.88 36.12 56.34
N ASP A 77 41.97 35.54 55.83
CA ASP A 77 43.33 36.11 55.95
C ASP A 77 43.61 37.26 54.96
N THR A 78 42.78 37.43 53.93
CA THR A 78 42.92 38.52 52.94
C THR A 78 41.56 39.13 52.62
N PRO A 79 41.13 40.20 53.31
CA PRO A 79 39.83 40.82 53.03
C PRO A 79 39.79 41.32 51.58
N PRO A 80 38.78 40.92 50.79
CA PRO A 80 38.69 41.29 49.38
C PRO A 80 38.45 42.79 49.22
N SER A 81 39.10 43.40 48.23
CA SER A 81 38.81 44.79 47.86
C SER A 81 37.38 44.93 47.33
N GLN A 82 36.74 46.09 47.50
CA GLN A 82 35.36 46.30 47.03
C GLN A 82 35.21 46.06 45.50
N SER A 83 36.27 46.32 44.73
CA SER A 83 36.36 46.02 43.30
C SER A 83 36.43 44.50 43.00
N MET A 84 37.14 43.74 43.82
CA MET A 84 37.30 42.28 43.69
C MET A 84 35.98 41.56 43.95
N SER A 85 35.26 41.93 44.99
CA SER A 85 33.94 41.37 45.31
C SER A 85 32.92 41.65 44.20
N ARG A 86 32.89 42.86 43.64
CA ARG A 86 32.03 43.20 42.49
C ARG A 86 32.38 42.43 41.22
N ALA A 87 33.67 42.21 40.96
CA ALA A 87 34.11 41.43 39.79
C ALA A 87 33.66 39.97 39.89
N ILE A 88 33.79 39.35 41.07
CA ILE A 88 33.38 37.95 41.31
C ILE A 88 31.86 37.80 41.20
N GLN A 89 31.10 38.74 41.77
CA GLN A 89 29.65 38.75 41.62
C GLN A 89 29.24 38.81 40.14
N ARG A 90 29.91 39.66 39.35
CA ARG A 90 29.65 39.78 37.92
C ARG A 90 29.97 38.49 37.15
N HIS A 91 31.08 37.81 37.47
CA HIS A 91 31.41 36.51 36.87
C HIS A 91 30.35 35.45 37.19
N GLY A 92 29.81 35.46 38.41
CA GLY A 92 28.67 34.62 38.78
C GLY A 92 27.38 34.90 38.01
N GLU A 93 27.04 36.18 37.83
CA GLU A 93 25.87 36.59 37.03
C GLU A 93 26.03 36.17 35.55
N VAL A 94 27.21 36.43 34.97
CA VAL A 94 27.54 36.04 33.59
C VAL A 94 27.48 34.52 33.39
N TYR A 95 28.02 33.74 34.33
CA TYR A 95 27.93 32.29 34.30
C TYR A 95 26.47 31.79 34.30
N GLN A 96 25.61 32.35 35.16
CA GLN A 96 24.20 31.96 35.22
C GLN A 96 23.47 32.27 33.91
N ASP A 97 23.78 33.39 33.27
CA ASP A 97 23.19 33.75 31.99
C ASP A 97 23.66 32.82 30.86
N TYR A 98 24.94 32.47 30.84
CA TYR A 98 25.48 31.47 29.93
C TYR A 98 24.85 30.08 30.10
N ALA A 99 24.66 29.63 31.34
CA ALA A 99 24.00 28.36 31.63
C ALA A 99 22.54 28.33 31.16
N LYS A 100 21.81 29.45 31.32
CA LYS A 100 20.43 29.58 30.83
C LYS A 100 20.38 29.53 29.30
N GLU A 101 21.30 30.24 28.63
CA GLU A 101 21.33 30.30 27.17
C GLU A 101 21.69 28.94 26.55
N LEU A 102 22.66 28.23 27.14
CA LEU A 102 22.98 26.86 26.73
C LEU A 102 21.78 25.92 26.87
N ARG A 103 21.07 26.00 27.99
CA ARG A 103 19.85 25.20 28.20
C ARG A 103 18.75 25.56 27.19
N ARG A 104 18.59 26.84 26.84
CA ARG A 104 17.61 27.32 25.86
C ARG A 104 17.92 26.81 24.46
N THR A 105 19.18 26.87 24.05
CA THR A 105 19.63 26.37 22.74
C THR A 105 19.48 24.85 22.64
N LYS A 106 19.79 24.11 23.71
CA LYS A 106 19.57 22.66 23.80
C LYS A 106 18.10 22.26 23.68
N THR A 107 17.19 22.92 24.41
CA THR A 107 15.75 22.61 24.31
C THR A 107 15.15 22.97 22.96
N LEU A 108 15.60 24.07 22.35
CA LEU A 108 15.22 24.43 20.97
C LEU A 108 15.63 23.31 20.00
N GLN A 109 16.85 22.82 20.13
CA GLN A 109 17.38 21.77 19.27
C GLN A 109 16.65 20.44 19.43
N THR A 110 16.35 20.00 20.65
CA THR A 110 15.55 18.77 20.85
C THR A 110 14.19 18.86 20.20
N ASN A 111 13.53 20.03 20.28
CA ASN A 111 12.23 20.24 19.65
C ASN A 111 12.32 20.19 18.12
N VAL A 112 13.38 20.76 17.54
CA VAL A 112 13.64 20.71 16.10
C VAL A 112 13.89 19.27 15.67
N GLN A 113 14.72 18.50 16.38
CA GLN A 113 14.96 17.08 16.06
C GLN A 113 13.65 16.27 16.09
N HIS A 114 12.80 16.46 17.09
CA HIS A 114 11.51 15.79 17.16
C HIS A 114 10.58 16.16 15.98
N ALA A 115 10.60 17.42 15.54
CA ALA A 115 9.82 17.85 14.38
C ALA A 115 10.34 17.20 13.08
N LEU A 116 11.66 17.10 12.93
CA LEU A 116 12.30 16.44 11.79
C LEU A 116 12.00 14.95 11.73
N ASP A 117 12.17 14.24 12.85
CA ASP A 117 11.88 12.82 12.96
C ASP A 117 10.40 12.55 12.62
N LYS A 118 9.49 13.41 13.09
CA LYS A 118 8.07 13.34 12.74
C LYS A 118 7.84 13.52 11.23
N VAL A 119 8.51 14.47 10.59
CA VAL A 119 8.37 14.68 9.14
C VAL A 119 8.93 13.49 8.35
N ASN A 120 10.07 12.94 8.74
CA ASN A 120 10.65 11.76 8.10
C ASN A 120 9.73 10.54 8.21
N LEU A 121 9.13 10.31 9.39
CA LEU A 121 8.15 9.25 9.59
C LEU A 121 6.89 9.45 8.73
N LEU A 122 6.40 10.69 8.61
CA LEU A 122 5.22 11.01 7.80
C LEU A 122 5.49 10.97 6.30
N SER A 123 6.72 11.25 5.86
CA SER A 123 7.13 11.16 4.46
C SER A 123 7.00 9.74 3.92
N GLY A 124 7.46 8.74 4.70
CA GLY A 124 7.30 7.32 4.34
C GLY A 124 5.83 6.91 4.16
N VAL A 125 4.98 7.26 5.13
CA VAL A 125 3.54 6.96 5.07
C VAL A 125 2.87 7.65 3.88
N ARG A 126 3.25 8.88 3.55
CA ARG A 126 2.69 9.60 2.41
C ARG A 126 3.03 8.90 1.09
N ASN A 127 4.28 8.45 0.93
CA ASN A 127 4.70 7.70 -0.25
C ASN A 127 3.95 6.37 -0.38
N ASP A 128 3.77 5.64 0.73
CA ASP A 128 3.02 4.38 0.74
C ASP A 128 1.54 4.58 0.38
N ILE A 129 0.91 5.63 0.89
CA ILE A 129 -0.49 5.99 0.55
C ILE A 129 -0.61 6.33 -0.93
N GLU A 130 0.33 7.10 -1.48
CA GLU A 130 0.32 7.49 -2.89
C GLU A 130 0.53 6.28 -3.81
N ALA A 131 1.45 5.38 -3.46
CA ALA A 131 1.66 4.11 -4.16
C ALA A 131 0.40 3.22 -4.11
N TYR A 132 -0.24 3.09 -2.95
CA TYR A 132 -1.48 2.33 -2.82
C TYR A 132 -2.61 2.93 -3.67
N LYS A 133 -2.77 4.25 -3.64
CA LYS A 133 -3.80 4.95 -4.42
C LYS A 133 -3.58 4.79 -5.93
N SER A 134 -2.33 4.85 -6.39
CA SER A 134 -1.97 4.58 -7.79
C SER A 134 -2.30 3.14 -8.19
N SER A 135 -1.90 2.17 -7.38
CA SER A 135 -2.17 0.75 -7.62
C SER A 135 -3.68 0.44 -7.66
N ALA A 136 -4.45 1.04 -6.74
CA ALA A 136 -5.91 0.90 -6.75
C ALA A 136 -6.53 1.52 -8.01
N ALA A 137 -6.04 2.68 -8.46
CA ALA A 137 -6.52 3.31 -9.70
C ALA A 137 -6.19 2.45 -10.94
N ASP A 138 -4.97 1.91 -11.02
CA ASP A 138 -4.57 1.01 -12.12
C ASP A 138 -5.39 -0.28 -12.14
N SER A 139 -5.67 -0.86 -10.98
CA SER A 139 -6.54 -2.03 -10.85
C SER A 139 -7.95 -1.75 -11.37
N LEU A 140 -8.52 -0.59 -11.04
CA LEU A 140 -9.84 -0.18 -11.54
C LEU A 140 -9.84 0.08 -13.05
N LEU A 141 -8.75 0.63 -13.61
CA LEU A 141 -8.59 0.79 -15.05
C LEU A 141 -8.47 -0.55 -15.78
N ALA A 142 -7.70 -1.48 -15.22
CA ALA A 142 -7.59 -2.84 -15.75
C ALA A 142 -8.96 -3.56 -15.72
N GLU A 143 -9.73 -3.40 -14.64
CA GLU A 143 -11.07 -3.96 -14.55
C GLU A 143 -12.02 -3.38 -15.60
N ARG A 144 -11.94 -2.07 -15.86
CA ARG A 144 -12.69 -1.44 -16.95
C ARG A 144 -12.35 -2.06 -18.32
N GLY A 145 -11.08 -2.32 -18.59
CA GLY A 145 -10.67 -3.01 -19.83
C GLY A 145 -11.21 -4.44 -19.93
N ARG A 146 -11.28 -5.17 -18.81
CA ARG A 146 -11.90 -6.50 -18.76
C ARG A 146 -13.41 -6.44 -19.02
N ILE A 147 -14.11 -5.45 -18.46
CA ILE A 147 -15.54 -5.24 -18.70
C ILE A 147 -15.80 -4.94 -20.19
N ASP A 148 -15.00 -4.07 -20.80
CA ASP A 148 -15.15 -3.70 -22.22
C ASP A 148 -14.93 -4.89 -23.16
N SER A 149 -13.89 -5.69 -22.90
CA SER A 149 -13.66 -6.94 -23.66
C SER A 149 -14.77 -7.97 -23.44
N SER A 150 -15.33 -8.08 -22.23
CA SER A 150 -16.49 -8.93 -21.95
C SER A 150 -17.75 -8.46 -22.69
N HIS A 151 -17.95 -7.15 -22.82
CA HIS A 151 -19.04 -6.59 -23.64
C HIS A 151 -18.87 -6.95 -25.11
N SER A 152 -17.68 -6.71 -25.68
CA SER A 152 -17.40 -7.08 -27.07
C SER A 152 -17.59 -8.58 -27.34
N MET A 153 -17.16 -9.44 -26.41
CA MET A 153 -17.39 -10.88 -26.50
C MET A 153 -18.89 -11.23 -26.45
N THR A 154 -19.65 -10.54 -25.59
CA THR A 154 -21.10 -10.74 -25.50
C THR A 154 -21.80 -10.34 -26.80
N ASP A 155 -21.39 -9.23 -27.42
CA ASP A 155 -21.92 -8.81 -28.71
C ASP A 155 -21.61 -9.82 -29.82
N GLN A 156 -20.41 -10.39 -29.85
CA GLN A 156 -20.06 -11.48 -30.78
C GLN A 156 -20.94 -12.72 -30.58
N ILE A 157 -21.21 -13.09 -29.33
CA ILE A 157 -22.10 -14.22 -29.01
C ILE A 157 -23.54 -13.92 -29.45
N LEU A 158 -24.01 -12.68 -29.28
CA LEU A 158 -25.33 -12.26 -29.75
C LEU A 158 -25.43 -12.33 -31.28
N ASP A 159 -24.43 -11.83 -32.01
CA ASP A 159 -24.39 -11.92 -33.47
C ASP A 159 -24.38 -13.38 -33.94
N GLN A 160 -23.55 -14.22 -33.34
CA GLN A 160 -23.51 -15.65 -33.65
C GLN A 160 -24.87 -16.34 -33.35
N ALA A 161 -25.55 -15.94 -32.27
CA ALA A 161 -26.88 -16.46 -31.95
C ALA A 161 -27.93 -16.02 -32.99
N TYR A 162 -27.87 -14.77 -33.48
CA TYR A 162 -28.73 -14.29 -34.56
C TYR A 162 -28.49 -15.03 -35.87
N GLU A 163 -27.23 -15.26 -36.24
CA GLU A 163 -26.87 -16.06 -37.42
C GLU A 163 -27.37 -17.50 -37.30
N THR A 164 -27.19 -18.12 -36.14
CA THR A 164 -27.65 -19.48 -35.86
C THR A 164 -29.18 -19.59 -35.94
N ARG A 165 -29.91 -18.59 -35.41
CA ARG A 165 -31.37 -18.52 -35.53
C ARG A 165 -31.82 -18.38 -36.98
N ALA A 166 -31.14 -17.54 -37.76
CA ALA A 166 -31.43 -17.38 -39.18
C ALA A 166 -31.16 -18.69 -39.96
N GLU A 167 -30.08 -19.39 -39.62
CA GLU A 167 -29.73 -20.69 -40.19
C GLU A 167 -30.79 -21.77 -39.86
N PHE A 168 -31.25 -21.86 -38.61
CA PHE A 168 -32.36 -22.77 -38.25
C PHE A 168 -33.65 -22.45 -39.01
N SER A 169 -33.95 -21.16 -39.23
CA SER A 169 -35.12 -20.77 -40.04
C SER A 169 -34.97 -21.24 -41.49
N ARG A 170 -33.79 -21.09 -42.10
CA ARG A 170 -33.49 -21.63 -43.45
C ARG A 170 -33.60 -23.15 -43.50
N GLN A 171 -33.07 -23.85 -42.49
CA GLN A 171 -33.15 -25.30 -42.39
C GLN A 171 -34.59 -25.79 -42.26
N SER A 172 -35.44 -25.10 -41.48
CA SER A 172 -36.86 -25.42 -41.36
C SER A 172 -37.58 -25.30 -42.71
N MET A 173 -37.31 -24.23 -43.47
CA MET A 173 -37.86 -24.06 -44.83
C MET A 173 -37.37 -25.16 -45.78
N SER A 174 -36.10 -25.55 -45.69
CA SER A 174 -35.53 -26.65 -46.48
C SER A 174 -36.20 -27.99 -46.15
N LEU A 175 -36.40 -28.30 -44.86
CA LEU A 175 -37.11 -29.50 -44.41
C LEU A 175 -38.58 -29.52 -44.88
N ALA A 176 -39.28 -28.38 -44.83
CA ALA A 176 -40.62 -28.26 -45.38
C ALA A 176 -40.64 -28.52 -46.90
N GLY A 177 -39.64 -28.01 -47.63
CA GLY A 177 -39.44 -28.30 -49.05
C GLY A 177 -39.18 -29.78 -49.34
N ILE A 178 -38.36 -30.44 -48.52
CA ILE A 178 -38.09 -31.89 -48.61
C ILE A 178 -39.38 -32.68 -48.37
N ASN A 179 -40.17 -32.34 -47.34
CA ASN A 179 -41.44 -33.00 -47.06
C ASN A 179 -42.43 -32.85 -48.24
N THR A 180 -42.50 -31.65 -48.82
CA THR A 180 -43.35 -31.38 -50.00
C THR A 180 -42.89 -32.19 -51.21
N ARG A 181 -41.58 -32.23 -51.50
CA ARG A 181 -41.01 -33.04 -52.59
C ARG A 181 -41.22 -34.54 -52.36
N MET A 182 -41.03 -35.03 -51.13
CA MET A 182 -41.27 -36.42 -50.77
C MET A 182 -42.74 -36.81 -50.99
N THR A 183 -43.67 -35.95 -50.57
CA THR A 183 -45.10 -36.10 -50.85
C THR A 183 -45.38 -36.12 -52.36
N GLY A 184 -44.71 -35.24 -53.12
CA GLY A 184 -44.79 -35.22 -54.59
C GLY A 184 -44.25 -36.48 -55.27
N VAL A 185 -43.17 -37.08 -54.74
CA VAL A 185 -42.65 -38.37 -55.25
C VAL A 185 -43.62 -39.51 -54.95
N ILE A 186 -44.21 -39.53 -53.75
CA ILE A 186 -45.22 -40.52 -53.37
C ILE A 186 -46.45 -40.43 -54.31
N SER A 187 -46.85 -39.23 -54.73
CA SER A 187 -47.98 -39.05 -55.66
C SER A 187 -47.61 -39.29 -57.13
N ALA A 188 -46.37 -39.04 -57.54
CA ALA A 188 -45.90 -39.21 -58.92
C ALA A 188 -45.52 -40.65 -59.31
N ILE A 189 -45.41 -41.57 -58.34
CA ILE A 189 -45.24 -43.01 -58.60
C ILE A 189 -46.62 -43.69 -58.47
N PRO A 190 -47.44 -43.74 -59.54
CA PRO A 190 -48.72 -44.44 -59.50
C PRO A 190 -48.46 -45.94 -59.28
N GLY A 191 -49.01 -46.49 -58.19
CA GLY A 191 -48.92 -47.92 -57.89
C GLY A 191 -48.27 -48.29 -56.55
N ILE A 192 -47.62 -47.36 -55.84
CA ILE A 192 -47.11 -47.63 -54.48
C ILE A 192 -48.25 -48.03 -53.55
N ASN A 193 -49.41 -47.38 -53.64
CA ASN A 193 -50.57 -47.73 -52.80
C ASN A 193 -51.09 -49.14 -53.10
N ASN A 194 -51.00 -49.60 -54.37
CA ASN A 194 -51.36 -50.97 -54.76
C ASN A 194 -50.31 -51.99 -54.32
N LEU A 195 -49.01 -51.69 -54.45
CA LEU A 195 -47.93 -52.56 -53.97
C LEU A 195 -47.96 -52.71 -52.44
N LEU A 196 -48.18 -51.61 -51.71
CA LEU A 196 -48.33 -51.61 -50.26
C LEU A 196 -49.59 -52.36 -49.82
N SER A 197 -50.71 -52.19 -50.54
CA SER A 197 -51.94 -52.95 -50.32
C SER A 197 -51.76 -54.46 -50.58
N MET A 198 -51.05 -54.84 -51.64
CA MET A 198 -50.73 -56.25 -51.93
C MET A 198 -49.84 -56.87 -50.85
N ILE A 199 -48.84 -56.14 -50.34
CA ILE A 199 -48.00 -56.58 -49.22
C ILE A 199 -48.82 -56.75 -47.94
N LYS A 200 -49.67 -55.78 -47.60
CA LYS A 200 -50.54 -55.84 -46.41
C LYS A 200 -51.56 -56.98 -46.51
N SER A 201 -52.12 -57.23 -47.69
CA SER A 201 -53.06 -58.33 -47.95
C SER A 201 -52.40 -59.70 -47.75
N ARG A 202 -51.16 -59.87 -48.23
CA ARG A 202 -50.42 -61.12 -48.03
C ARG A 202 -50.14 -61.40 -46.55
N ARG A 203 -49.65 -60.39 -45.82
CA ARG A 203 -49.39 -60.50 -44.37
C ARG A 203 -50.66 -60.79 -43.55
N ARG A 204 -51.80 -60.21 -43.94
CA ARG A 204 -53.10 -60.47 -43.28
C ARG A 204 -53.55 -61.91 -43.49
N ARG A 205 -53.35 -62.49 -44.69
CA ARG A 205 -53.67 -63.90 -44.95
C ARG A 205 -52.82 -64.84 -44.10
N ASP A 206 -51.52 -64.59 -43.98
CA ASP A 206 -50.63 -65.42 -43.17
C ASP A 206 -51.02 -65.38 -41.68
N SER A 207 -51.38 -64.20 -41.14
CA SER A 207 -51.86 -64.09 -39.75
C SER A 207 -53.20 -64.80 -39.53
N ILE A 208 -54.11 -64.80 -40.50
CA ILE A 208 -55.39 -65.53 -40.41
C ILE A 208 -55.13 -67.04 -40.38
N ILE A 209 -54.26 -67.56 -41.26
CA ILE A 209 -53.92 -68.99 -41.31
C ILE A 209 -53.29 -69.43 -39.99
N LEU A 210 -52.32 -68.66 -39.48
CA LEU A 210 -51.66 -68.96 -38.21
C LEU A 210 -52.64 -68.92 -37.03
N GLY A 211 -53.55 -67.95 -37.02
CA GLY A 211 -54.60 -67.83 -35.99
C GLY A 211 -55.57 -69.01 -35.98
N ILE A 212 -56.01 -69.47 -37.16
CA ILE A 212 -56.87 -70.66 -37.28
C ILE A 212 -56.13 -71.91 -36.81
N LEU A 213 -54.85 -72.08 -37.17
CA LEU A 213 -54.03 -73.21 -36.74
C LEU A 213 -53.91 -73.27 -35.21
N ILE A 214 -53.57 -72.14 -34.58
CA ILE A 214 -53.43 -72.04 -33.12
C ILE A 214 -54.79 -72.26 -32.43
N GLY A 215 -55.85 -71.62 -32.91
CA GLY A 215 -57.19 -71.75 -32.34
C GLY A 215 -57.75 -73.17 -32.47
N GLY A 216 -57.56 -73.81 -33.63
CA GLY A 216 -57.95 -75.20 -33.85
C GLY A 216 -57.17 -76.16 -32.94
N CYS A 217 -55.87 -75.95 -32.77
CA CYS A 217 -55.04 -76.76 -31.88
C CYS A 217 -55.46 -76.61 -30.41
N LEU A 218 -55.77 -75.39 -29.96
CA LEU A 218 -56.31 -75.12 -28.63
C LEU A 218 -57.68 -75.77 -28.40
N LEU A 219 -58.60 -75.69 -29.38
CA LEU A 219 -59.91 -76.34 -29.29
C LEU A 219 -59.79 -77.86 -29.21
N LEU A 220 -58.90 -78.47 -30.01
CA LEU A 220 -58.61 -79.90 -29.93
C LEU A 220 -58.06 -80.29 -28.56
N LEU A 221 -57.13 -79.51 -28.00
CA LEU A 221 -56.60 -79.75 -26.66
C LEU A 221 -57.69 -79.66 -25.58
N ILE A 222 -58.55 -78.66 -25.64
CA ILE A 222 -59.67 -78.51 -24.69
C ILE A 222 -60.65 -79.67 -24.82
N SER A 223 -61.01 -80.06 -26.05
CA SER A 223 -61.91 -81.19 -26.29
C SER A 223 -61.31 -82.53 -25.85
N TYR A 224 -59.99 -82.70 -25.93
CA TYR A 224 -59.31 -83.87 -25.42
C TYR A 224 -59.28 -83.88 -23.90
N MET A 225 -59.05 -82.73 -23.27
CA MET A 225 -59.00 -82.61 -21.81
C MET A 225 -60.39 -82.68 -21.15
N SER A 226 -61.46 -82.30 -21.87
CA SER A 226 -62.84 -82.38 -21.37
C SER A 226 -63.49 -83.76 -21.54
N ARG A 227 -62.77 -84.74 -22.07
CA ARG A 227 -63.23 -86.11 -22.34
C ARG A 227 -62.47 -87.10 -21.46
#